data_AF-A0A9X0A087-F1
#
_entry.id   AF-A0A9X0A087-F1
#
_cell.length_a   1.000
_cell.length_b   1.000
_cell.length_c   1.000
_cell.angle_alpha   90.00
_cell.angle_beta   90.00
_cell.angle_gamma   90.00
#
_symmetry.space_group_name_H-M   'P 1'
#
loop_
_entity.id
_entity.type
_entity.pdbx_description
1 polymer ?
#
loop_
_entity_poly.entity_id
_entity_poly.type
_entity_poly.pdbx_seq_one_letter_code
_entity_poly.pdbx_strand_id
1 'polypeptide(L)'
;MPGHENEVLLSKLAYTTTLMGVDGKNGAARSALLKISHQLSLIVIDECHMIFQRSGEFRKSFTELVGLHELFPNTPVMALTATLPAEQSEELITHYLKNPVVIKSTVNRPNIKLCVGEYDFKTEKKLPCSNKKKLAATVFEDTNEDECDEDGQGVNGTSKNARR
;
A
#
# COMPACT_ATOMS: atom_id res chain seq x y z
N MET A 1 0.24 35.11 -37.00
CA MET A 1 0.67 33.88 -36.32
C MET A 1 -0.16 33.79 -35.04
N PRO A 2 -1.16 32.90 -34.95
CA PRO A 2 -1.94 32.77 -33.72
C PRO A 2 -1.04 32.11 -32.65
N GLY A 3 -1.06 32.69 -31.45
CA GLY A 3 -0.30 32.18 -30.31
C GLY A 3 -0.86 30.83 -29.89
N HIS A 4 0.03 29.84 -29.79
CA HIS A 4 -0.25 28.61 -29.08
C HIS A 4 -0.35 28.97 -27.59
N GLU A 5 -1.58 29.20 -27.13
CA GLU A 5 -1.87 29.20 -25.70
C GLU A 5 -1.52 27.81 -25.18
N ASN A 6 -0.50 27.75 -24.32
CA ASN A 6 -0.16 26.53 -23.60
C ASN A 6 -1.32 26.24 -22.65
N GLU A 7 -2.30 25.49 -23.14
CA GLU A 7 -3.36 24.93 -22.32
C GLU A 7 -2.68 24.01 -21.31
N VAL A 8 -2.53 24.51 -20.08
CA VAL A 8 -2.00 23.74 -18.97
C VAL A 8 -2.95 22.56 -18.80
N LEU A 9 -2.52 21.38 -19.25
CA LEU A 9 -3.24 20.14 -19.02
C LEU A 9 -3.32 19.93 -17.51
N LEU A 10 -4.42 20.38 -16.91
CA LEU A 10 -4.75 20.13 -15.51
C LEU A 10 -4.94 18.63 -15.35
N SER A 11 -3.89 17.94 -14.89
CA SER A 11 -3.97 16.53 -14.53
C SER A 11 -4.89 16.39 -13.32
N LYS A 12 -6.10 15.92 -13.55
CA LYS A 12 -7.06 15.58 -12.50
C LYS A 12 -6.81 14.14 -12.06
N LEU A 13 -6.61 13.95 -10.76
CA LEU A 13 -6.46 12.63 -10.16
C LEU A 13 -7.79 12.20 -9.54
N ALA A 14 -8.25 11.00 -9.90
CA ALA A 14 -9.45 10.40 -9.36
C ALA A 14 -9.11 9.06 -8.73
N TYR A 15 -9.60 8.84 -7.51
CA TYR A 15 -9.49 7.57 -6.80
C TYR A 15 -10.84 6.88 -6.80
N THR A 16 -10.84 5.59 -7.09
CA THR A 16 -12.02 4.74 -6.98
C THR A 16 -11.60 3.43 -6.34
N THR A 17 -12.50 2.86 -5.53
CA THR A 17 -12.44 1.44 -5.22
C THR A 17 -12.74 0.63 -6.49
N THR A 18 -12.56 -0.69 -6.46
CA THR A 18 -12.54 -1.56 -7.65
C THR A 18 -13.65 -1.22 -8.65
N LEU A 19 -13.25 -1.13 -9.92
CA LEU A 19 -14.04 -0.61 -11.05
C LEU A 19 -15.41 -1.26 -11.23
N MET A 20 -15.53 -2.49 -10.75
CA MET A 20 -16.69 -3.34 -10.92
C MET A 20 -17.56 -3.27 -9.68
N GLY A 21 -18.86 -3.05 -9.89
CA GLY A 21 -19.86 -3.10 -8.83
C GLY A 21 -20.04 -4.53 -8.29
N VAL A 22 -20.91 -4.67 -7.29
CA VAL A 22 -21.19 -5.93 -6.57
C VAL A 22 -21.50 -7.12 -7.50
N ASP A 23 -21.98 -6.86 -8.72
CA ASP A 23 -22.38 -7.87 -9.71
C ASP A 23 -21.38 -8.09 -10.87
N GLY A 24 -20.14 -7.60 -10.75
CA GLY A 24 -19.02 -7.91 -11.67
C GLY A 24 -19.13 -7.35 -13.09
N LYS A 25 -20.26 -6.73 -13.47
CA LYS A 25 -20.49 -6.23 -14.84
C LYS A 25 -21.06 -4.81 -14.94
N ASN A 26 -21.69 -4.29 -13.88
CA ASN A 26 -22.47 -3.02 -13.93
C ASN A 26 -22.15 -2.03 -12.80
N GLY A 27 -20.87 -1.78 -12.53
CA GLY A 27 -20.49 -0.72 -11.58
C GLY A 27 -20.80 0.67 -12.14
N ALA A 28 -21.42 1.54 -11.35
CA ALA A 28 -21.61 2.95 -11.71
C ALA A 28 -20.27 3.63 -12.06
N ALA A 29 -19.19 3.25 -11.35
CA ALA A 29 -17.83 3.71 -11.62
C ALA A 29 -17.33 3.30 -13.01
N ARG A 30 -17.54 2.05 -13.43
CA ARG A 30 -17.18 1.57 -14.79
C ARG A 30 -17.87 2.40 -15.88
N SER A 31 -19.18 2.60 -15.77
CA SER A 31 -19.93 3.37 -16.77
C SER A 31 -19.49 4.83 -16.84
N ALA A 32 -19.15 5.44 -15.70
CA ALA A 32 -18.59 6.79 -15.67
C ALA A 32 -17.20 6.84 -16.33
N LEU A 33 -16.34 5.86 -16.04
CA LEU A 33 -14.98 5.78 -16.60
C LEU A 33 -14.98 5.49 -18.10
N LEU A 34 -15.88 4.65 -18.60
CA LEU A 34 -16.01 4.41 -20.04
C LEU A 34 -16.41 5.67 -20.81
N LYS A 35 -17.28 6.52 -20.23
CA LYS A 35 -17.66 7.81 -20.83
C LYS A 35 -16.49 8.78 -20.96
N ILE A 36 -15.53 8.70 -20.04
CA ILE A 36 -14.33 9.55 -20.05
C ILE A 36 -13.08 8.80 -20.53
N SER A 37 -13.22 7.60 -21.09
CA SER A 37 -12.09 6.75 -21.50
C SER A 37 -11.10 7.48 -22.42
N HIS A 38 -11.59 8.30 -23.34
CA HIS A 38 -10.77 9.14 -24.23
C HIS A 38 -9.98 10.26 -23.52
N GLN A 39 -10.33 10.60 -22.29
CA GLN A 39 -9.66 11.60 -21.46
C GLN A 39 -8.71 10.97 -20.43
N LEU A 40 -8.68 9.64 -20.31
CA LEU A 40 -7.81 8.94 -19.37
C LEU A 40 -6.39 8.82 -19.94
N SER A 41 -5.43 9.47 -19.30
CA SER A 41 -4.02 9.41 -19.68
C SER A 41 -3.27 8.24 -19.04
N LEU A 42 -3.72 7.75 -17.88
CA LEU A 42 -3.06 6.68 -17.12
C LEU A 42 -4.06 6.02 -16.16
N ILE A 43 -3.97 4.70 -16.02
CA ILE A 43 -4.64 3.96 -14.94
C ILE A 43 -3.56 3.40 -14.00
N VAL A 44 -3.77 3.58 -12.70
CA VAL A 44 -2.85 3.07 -11.66
C VAL A 44 -3.59 2.08 -10.77
N ILE A 45 -3.02 0.89 -10.62
CA ILE A 45 -3.47 -0.15 -9.69
C ILE A 45 -2.52 -0.13 -8.50
N ASP A 46 -2.99 0.42 -7.38
CA ASP A 46 -2.26 0.41 -6.13
C ASP A 46 -2.47 -0.90 -5.37
N GLU A 47 -1.50 -1.29 -4.54
CA GLU A 47 -1.46 -2.56 -3.80
C GLU A 47 -1.79 -3.79 -4.67
N CYS A 48 -1.18 -3.87 -5.85
CA CYS A 48 -1.51 -4.91 -6.83
C CYS A 48 -1.24 -6.35 -6.33
N HIS A 49 -0.50 -6.51 -5.23
CA HIS A 49 -0.29 -7.80 -4.57
C HIS A 49 -1.59 -8.41 -4.01
N MET A 50 -2.61 -7.58 -3.77
CA MET A 50 -3.94 -8.03 -3.34
C MET A 50 -4.63 -8.95 -4.36
N ILE A 51 -4.19 -8.93 -5.63
CA ILE A 51 -4.69 -9.84 -6.67
C ILE A 51 -4.45 -11.31 -6.30
N PHE A 52 -3.37 -11.60 -5.55
CA PHE A 52 -2.92 -12.97 -5.25
C PHE A 52 -3.23 -13.42 -3.81
N GLN A 53 -3.78 -12.55 -2.97
CA GLN A 53 -4.10 -12.90 -1.58
C GLN A 53 -5.39 -13.73 -1.47
N ARG A 54 -5.33 -14.87 -0.79
CA ARG A 54 -6.44 -15.84 -0.60
C ARG A 54 -7.25 -15.62 0.69
N SER A 55 -7.42 -14.39 1.17
CA SER A 55 -8.32 -14.12 2.30
C SER A 55 -9.76 -13.99 1.80
N GLY A 56 -10.62 -14.93 2.21
CA GLY A 56 -11.98 -15.16 1.68
C GLY A 56 -12.86 -13.91 1.53
N GLU A 57 -13.67 -13.91 0.46
CA GLU A 57 -14.62 -12.87 0.01
C GLU A 57 -14.05 -11.46 -0.24
N PHE A 58 -12.81 -11.15 0.14
CA PHE A 58 -12.19 -9.83 -0.01
C PHE A 58 -11.55 -9.57 -1.38
N ARG A 59 -12.32 -9.85 -2.46
CA ARG A 59 -12.29 -9.19 -3.79
C ARG A 59 -12.15 -10.13 -4.99
N LYS A 60 -13.27 -10.74 -5.35
CA LYS A 60 -13.56 -11.15 -6.75
C LYS A 60 -13.28 -10.01 -7.76
N SER A 61 -13.38 -8.75 -7.30
CA SER A 61 -13.17 -7.56 -8.12
C SER A 61 -11.72 -7.31 -8.56
N PHE A 62 -10.72 -7.95 -7.93
CA PHE A 62 -9.33 -7.88 -8.40
C PHE A 62 -9.07 -8.81 -9.59
N THR A 63 -9.73 -9.97 -9.65
CA THR A 63 -9.67 -10.88 -10.82
C THR A 63 -10.22 -10.20 -12.07
N GLU A 64 -11.17 -9.28 -11.92
CA GLU A 64 -11.76 -8.53 -13.03
C GLU A 64 -10.84 -7.45 -13.60
N LEU A 65 -9.70 -7.15 -12.94
CA LEU A 65 -8.67 -6.26 -13.49
C LEU A 65 -7.93 -6.86 -14.69
N VAL A 66 -7.98 -8.18 -14.89
CA VAL A 66 -7.43 -8.84 -16.11
C VAL A 66 -7.99 -8.19 -17.38
N GLY A 67 -9.26 -7.79 -17.36
CA GLY A 67 -9.94 -7.17 -18.52
C GLY A 67 -9.66 -5.69 -18.72
N LEU A 68 -8.83 -5.04 -17.89
CA LEU A 68 -8.64 -3.58 -17.94
C LEU A 68 -8.09 -3.12 -19.30
N HIS A 69 -7.18 -3.89 -19.90
CA HIS A 69 -6.62 -3.62 -21.22
C HIS A 69 -7.64 -3.77 -22.36
N GLU A 70 -8.65 -4.62 -22.20
CA GLU A 70 -9.76 -4.74 -23.16
C GLU A 70 -10.71 -3.55 -23.06
N LEU A 71 -10.92 -3.04 -21.85
CA LEU A 71 -11.81 -1.91 -21.58
C LEU A 71 -11.20 -0.56 -21.95
N PHE A 72 -9.89 -0.42 -21.76
CA PHE A 72 -9.14 0.83 -22.01
C PHE A 72 -7.90 0.55 -22.86
N PRO A 73 -8.07 0.14 -24.14
CA PRO A 73 -6.96 -0.30 -24.98
C PRO A 73 -5.92 0.80 -25.28
N ASN A 74 -6.33 2.06 -25.21
CA ASN A 74 -5.48 3.22 -25.49
C ASN A 74 -4.87 3.85 -24.23
N THR A 75 -5.21 3.36 -23.04
CA THR A 75 -4.75 3.95 -21.79
C THR A 75 -3.67 3.07 -21.16
N PRO A 76 -2.47 3.60 -20.89
CA PRO A 76 -1.42 2.88 -20.17
C PRO A 76 -1.90 2.45 -18.77
N VAL A 77 -1.41 1.30 -18.32
CA VAL A 77 -1.71 0.74 -17.00
C VAL A 77 -0.40 0.61 -16.21
N MET A 78 -0.39 1.13 -14.99
CA MET A 78 0.71 1.03 -14.04
C MET A 78 0.25 0.24 -12.82
N ALA A 79 1.02 -0.75 -12.40
CA ALA A 79 0.76 -1.51 -11.17
C ALA A 79 1.84 -1.20 -10.14
N LEU A 80 1.42 -0.88 -8.92
CA LEU A 80 2.27 -0.49 -7.80
C LEU A 80 2.09 -1.46 -6.64
N THR A 81 3.20 -1.89 -6.06
CA THR A 81 3.23 -2.69 -4.83
C THR A 81 4.60 -2.61 -4.17
N ALA A 82 4.62 -2.65 -2.83
CA ALA A 82 5.85 -2.78 -2.07
C ALA A 82 6.30 -4.25 -1.93
N THR A 83 5.35 -5.18 -1.87
CA THR A 83 5.58 -6.58 -1.54
C THR A 83 4.98 -7.47 -2.62
N LEU A 84 5.81 -8.13 -3.42
CA LEU A 84 5.36 -9.13 -4.39
C LEU A 84 6.44 -10.22 -4.59
N PRO A 85 6.17 -11.48 -4.23
CA PRO A 85 7.02 -12.62 -4.55
C PRO A 85 7.29 -12.74 -6.05
N ALA A 86 8.43 -13.34 -6.42
CA ALA A 86 8.84 -13.47 -7.82
C ALA A 86 7.81 -14.20 -8.69
N GLU A 87 7.25 -15.30 -8.19
CA GLU A 87 6.22 -16.09 -8.88
C GLU A 87 4.97 -15.24 -9.18
N GLN A 88 4.47 -14.50 -8.19
CA GLN A 88 3.33 -13.60 -8.36
C GLN A 88 3.65 -12.41 -9.28
N SER A 89 4.90 -11.93 -9.27
CA SER A 89 5.36 -10.90 -10.20
C SER A 89 5.32 -11.38 -11.65
N GLU A 90 5.69 -12.62 -11.92
CA GLU A 90 5.63 -13.22 -13.26
C GLU A 90 4.18 -13.41 -13.71
N GLU A 91 3.31 -13.87 -12.81
CA GLU A 91 1.88 -14.00 -13.09
C GLU A 91 1.24 -12.64 -13.40
N LEU A 92 1.56 -11.59 -12.63
CA LEU A 92 1.09 -10.23 -12.85
C LEU A 92 1.50 -9.71 -14.24
N ILE A 93 2.77 -9.87 -14.60
CA ILE A 93 3.32 -9.41 -15.89
C ILE A 93 2.68 -10.17 -17.04
N THR A 94 2.44 -11.47 -16.88
CA THR A 94 1.95 -12.34 -17.95
C THR A 94 0.45 -12.18 -18.19
N HIS A 95 -0.34 -12.04 -17.14
CA HIS A 95 -1.80 -12.11 -17.23
C HIS A 95 -2.51 -10.78 -17.07
N TYR A 96 -1.92 -9.79 -16.39
CA TYR A 96 -2.60 -8.55 -16.02
C TYR A 96 -2.03 -7.32 -16.71
N LEU A 97 -0.82 -7.40 -17.28
CA LEU A 97 -0.13 -6.28 -17.90
C LEU A 97 0.28 -6.60 -19.34
N LYS A 98 0.29 -5.60 -20.21
CA LYS A 98 0.70 -5.75 -21.61
C LYS A 98 2.11 -5.19 -21.84
N ASN A 99 3.11 -6.08 -21.85
CA ASN A 99 4.53 -5.74 -22.05
C ASN A 99 5.02 -4.57 -21.15
N PRO A 100 4.91 -4.69 -19.81
CA PRO A 100 5.22 -3.59 -18.90
C PRO A 100 6.72 -3.34 -18.77
N VAL A 101 7.08 -2.09 -18.46
CA VAL A 101 8.40 -1.77 -17.91
C VAL A 101 8.42 -2.16 -16.43
N VAL A 102 9.35 -3.03 -16.05
CA VAL A 102 9.46 -3.53 -14.68
C VAL A 102 10.56 -2.78 -13.94
N ILE A 103 10.18 -2.07 -12.87
CA ILE A 103 11.11 -1.33 -12.00
C ILE A 103 11.06 -1.96 -10.61
N LYS A 104 12.21 -2.41 -10.10
CA LYS A 104 12.35 -3.03 -8.77
C LYS A 104 13.42 -2.28 -7.98
N SER A 105 13.14 -2.03 -6.70
CA SER A 105 14.07 -1.39 -5.77
C SER A 105 14.43 -2.35 -4.63
N THR A 106 15.52 -2.06 -3.93
CA THR A 106 15.93 -2.83 -2.76
C THR A 106 15.04 -2.54 -1.55
N VAL A 107 14.71 -3.59 -0.80
CA VAL A 107 14.02 -3.48 0.49
C VAL A 107 14.98 -3.03 1.60
N ASN A 108 16.30 -3.11 1.37
CA ASN A 108 17.30 -2.83 2.40
C ASN A 108 17.22 -1.37 2.88
N ARG A 109 17.05 -1.20 4.18
CA ARG A 109 17.09 0.09 4.87
C ARG A 109 18.30 0.09 5.80
N PRO A 110 19.44 0.70 5.42
CA PRO A 110 20.68 0.63 6.20
C PRO A 110 20.56 1.29 7.59
N ASN A 111 19.52 2.10 7.79
CA ASN A 111 19.17 2.71 9.06
C ASN A 111 18.26 1.83 9.95
N ILE A 112 17.78 0.68 9.46
CA ILE A 112 17.01 -0.30 10.24
C ILE A 112 17.95 -1.42 10.70
N LYS A 113 18.01 -1.67 12.00
CA LYS A 113 18.77 -2.77 12.60
C LYS A 113 17.80 -3.82 13.09
N LEU A 114 17.97 -5.05 12.61
CA LEU A 114 17.23 -6.20 13.11
C LEU A 114 17.99 -6.81 14.29
N CYS A 115 17.30 -7.05 15.40
CA CYS A 115 17.85 -7.72 16.56
C CYS A 115 16.92 -8.87 16.94
N VAL A 116 17.48 -10.07 17.07
CA VAL A 116 16.74 -11.27 17.48
C VAL A 116 17.23 -11.62 18.88
N GLY A 117 16.30 -11.85 19.80
CA GLY A 117 16.58 -12.25 21.18
C GLY A 117 15.67 -13.40 21.58
N GLU A 118 16.13 -14.21 22.53
CA GLU A 118 15.30 -15.23 23.14
C GLU A 118 14.22 -14.57 24.02
N TYR A 119 13.01 -15.09 23.94
CA TYR A 119 11.89 -14.66 24.78
C TYR A 119 11.70 -15.67 25.92
N ASP A 120 11.89 -15.25 27.16
CA ASP A 120 11.60 -16.07 28.34
C ASP A 120 10.18 -15.79 28.83
N PHE A 121 9.30 -16.78 28.75
CA PHE A 121 7.91 -16.67 29.20
C PHE A 121 7.76 -16.59 30.73
N LYS A 122 8.81 -16.94 31.51
CA LYS A 122 8.71 -17.04 32.99
C LYS A 122 8.91 -15.71 33.70
N THR A 123 9.56 -14.78 33.04
CA THR A 123 9.67 -13.40 33.49
C THR A 123 9.39 -12.59 32.26
N GLU A 124 8.36 -11.75 32.23
CA GLU A 124 8.04 -10.82 31.13
C GLU A 124 9.13 -9.75 30.96
N LYS A 125 10.38 -10.18 30.81
CA LYS A 125 11.57 -9.36 30.70
C LYS A 125 12.05 -9.50 29.28
N LYS A 126 11.55 -8.62 28.41
CA LYS A 126 12.11 -8.40 27.07
C LYS A 126 13.59 -8.03 27.22
N LEU A 127 14.50 -8.86 26.73
CA LEU A 127 15.93 -8.52 26.65
C LEU A 127 16.09 -7.28 25.76
N PRO A 128 16.64 -6.16 26.26
CA PRO A 128 16.72 -4.95 25.45
C PRO A 128 17.77 -5.12 24.34
N CYS A 129 17.36 -4.89 23.09
CA CYS A 129 18.33 -4.65 22.04
C CYS A 129 19.11 -3.38 22.40
N SER A 130 20.40 -3.53 22.63
CA SER A 130 21.19 -2.53 23.36
C SER A 130 21.38 -1.26 22.54
N ASN A 131 20.77 -0.16 22.97
CA ASN A 131 21.38 1.16 23.17
C ASN A 131 20.31 2.17 23.62
N LYS A 132 20.48 2.72 24.83
CA LYS A 132 19.61 3.75 25.41
C LYS A 132 19.75 5.08 24.66
N LYS A 133 19.20 5.17 23.45
CA LYS A 133 18.86 6.44 22.80
C LYS A 133 17.36 6.64 22.94
N LYS A 134 16.94 7.89 23.16
CA LYS A 134 15.53 8.28 23.21
C LYS A 134 14.87 7.83 21.89
N LEU A 135 14.08 6.76 21.92
CA LEU A 135 13.26 6.37 20.78
C LEU A 135 12.15 7.42 20.61
N ALA A 136 11.93 7.86 19.38
CA ALA A 136 10.89 8.83 19.06
C ALA A 136 9.49 8.19 19.09
N ALA A 137 9.39 6.91 18.73
CA ALA A 137 8.21 6.06 18.84
C ALA A 137 8.68 4.59 18.81
N THR A 138 7.98 3.73 19.54
CA THR A 138 8.19 2.27 19.52
C THR A 138 6.84 1.63 19.18
N VAL A 139 6.84 0.68 18.25
CA VAL A 139 5.67 -0.15 17.92
C VAL A 139 5.91 -1.53 18.53
N PHE A 140 4.93 -2.03 19.29
CA PHE A 140 4.90 -3.39 19.79
C PHE A 140 3.74 -4.12 19.09
N GLU A 141 4.05 -5.23 18.44
CA GLU A 141 3.06 -6.15 17.89
C GLU A 141 3.13 -7.43 18.74
N ASP A 142 2.09 -7.67 19.53
CA ASP A 142 1.94 -8.92 20.26
C ASP A 142 0.90 -9.78 19.53
N THR A 143 1.25 -11.04 19.26
CA THR A 143 0.38 -12.00 18.56
C THR A 143 -0.52 -12.78 19.51
N ASN A 144 -0.49 -12.46 20.80
CA ASN A 144 -1.34 -13.08 21.81
C ASN A 144 -2.56 -12.18 22.01
N GLU A 145 -3.75 -12.69 21.71
CA GLU A 145 -5.01 -11.95 21.83
C GLU A 145 -5.53 -11.81 23.28
N ASP A 146 -4.77 -12.31 24.28
CA ASP A 146 -5.27 -12.52 25.65
C ASP A 146 -4.87 -11.46 26.70
N GLU A 147 -4.14 -10.40 26.38
CA GLU A 147 -3.79 -9.34 27.37
C GLU A 147 -3.93 -7.93 26.77
N CYS A 148 -5.09 -7.32 27.01
CA CYS A 148 -5.25 -5.87 26.92
C CYS A 148 -4.78 -5.26 28.25
N ASP A 149 -3.48 -5.09 28.44
CA ASP A 149 -2.96 -4.37 29.58
C ASP A 149 -3.10 -2.85 29.37
N GLU A 150 -3.90 -2.23 30.22
CA GLU A 150 -4.05 -0.78 30.33
C GLU A 150 -2.79 -0.13 30.94
N ASP A 151 -1.69 -0.03 30.19
CA ASP A 151 -0.55 0.79 30.62
C ASP A 151 -0.30 1.97 29.69
N GLY A 152 -1.34 2.82 29.60
CA GLY A 152 -1.22 4.21 29.21
C GLY A 152 -0.60 5.06 30.32
N GLN A 153 0.70 4.91 30.63
CA GLN A 153 1.41 5.94 31.39
C GLN A 153 2.07 6.95 30.45
N GLY A 154 1.30 8.00 30.22
CA GLY A 154 1.67 9.21 29.51
C GLY A 154 2.95 9.86 30.05
N VAL A 155 3.70 10.38 29.11
CA VAL A 155 4.89 11.21 29.30
C VAL A 155 4.44 12.55 29.90
N ASN A 156 4.57 12.75 31.20
CA ASN A 156 4.42 14.08 31.81
C ASN A 156 5.78 14.73 32.04
N GLY A 157 6.12 15.68 31.17
CA GLY A 157 7.06 16.74 31.50
C GLY A 157 6.33 17.90 32.15
N THR A 158 6.90 18.49 33.22
CA THR A 158 7.24 19.93 33.30
C THR A 158 7.74 20.35 34.69
N SER A 159 8.95 20.93 34.69
CA SER A 159 9.33 22.22 35.26
C SER A 159 9.32 22.51 36.79
N LYS A 160 10.47 23.10 37.20
CA LYS A 160 10.73 24.02 38.33
C LYS A 160 10.92 23.41 39.73
N ASN A 161 12.14 23.48 40.26
CA ASN A 161 12.54 24.69 40.99
C ASN A 161 14.07 24.76 41.22
N ALA A 162 14.60 25.95 40.94
CA ALA A 162 15.88 26.43 41.43
C ALA A 162 15.70 27.13 42.78
N ARG A 163 16.82 27.31 43.50
CA ARG A 163 17.03 28.00 44.79
C ARG A 163 16.84 27.08 46.00
N ARG A 164 17.71 27.03 46.99
CA ARG A 164 18.87 27.88 47.35
C ARG A 164 19.84 27.04 48.18
#